data_AF-A0A2P4S8M5-F1
#
_entry.id   AF-A0A2P4S8M5-F1
#
_cell.length_a   1.000
_cell.length_b   1.000
_cell.length_c   1.000
_cell.angle_alpha   90.00
_cell.angle_beta   90.00
_cell.angle_gamma   90.00
#
_symmetry.space_group_name_H-M   'P 1'
#
loop_
_entity.id
_entity.type
_entity.pdbx_description
1 polymer ?
#
loop_
_entity_poly.entity_id
_entity_poly.type
_entity_poly.pdbx_seq_one_letter_code
_entity_poly.pdbx_strand_id
1 'polypeptide(L)' 'VKIKKNKDNVKFKVRCSRYLYTLVITDKEKAEKLKQSLPPGLAVKELK' A
#
# COMPACT_ATOMS: atom_id res chain seq x y z
N VAL A 1 -7.47 -0.53 -0.40
CA VAL A 1 -6.15 -0.08 0.08
C VAL A 1 -5.74 1.18 -0.65
N LYS A 2 -5.24 2.19 0.07
CA LYS A 2 -4.65 3.39 -0.54
C LYS A 2 -3.14 3.24 -0.57
N ILE A 3 -2.52 3.22 -1.74
CA ILE A 3 -1.08 3.11 -1.89
C ILE A 3 -0.54 4.51 -2.20
N LYS A 4 0.33 5.04 -1.34
CA LYS A 4 1.04 6.31 -1.57
C LYS A 4 2.49 6.01 -1.88
N LYS A 5 2.95 6.39 -3.07
CA LYS A 5 4.36 6.34 -3.43
C LYS A 5 5.01 7.68 -3.02
N ASN A 6 6.09 7.64 -2.26
CA ASN A 6 6.95 8.78 -1.98
C ASN A 6 8.30 8.54 -2.65
N LYS A 7 9.22 9.53 -2.55
CA LYS A 7 10.55 9.44 -3.15
C LYS A 7 11.34 8.21 -2.64
N ASP A 8 11.31 8.00 -1.32
CA ASP A 8 12.18 7.04 -0.64
C ASP A 8 11.43 5.81 -0.08
N ASN A 9 10.10 5.86 -0.04
CA ASN A 9 9.29 4.77 0.48
C ASN A 9 7.89 4.71 -0.17
N VAL A 10 7.25 3.55 0.00
CA VAL A 10 5.85 3.31 -0.37
C VAL A 10 5.06 3.04 0.91
N LYS A 11 3.89 3.66 1.03
CA LYS A 11 2.98 3.49 2.16
C LYS A 11 1.71 2.77 1.72
N PHE A 12 1.46 1.58 2.28
CA PHE A 12 0.22 0.83 2.11
C PHE A 12 -0.73 1.20 3.25
N LYS A 13 -1.74 2.01 2.94
CA LYS A 13 -2.73 2.49 3.90
C LYS A 13 -4.00 1.64 3.80
N VAL A 14 -4.21 0.76 4.77
CA VAL A 14 -5.37 -0.14 4.86
C VAL A 14 -6.39 0.47 5.81
N ARG A 15 -7.59 0.77 5.29
CA ARG A 15 -8.70 1.22 6.12
C ARG A 15 -9.41 0.00 6.68
N CYS A 16 -9.43 -0.11 7.99
CA CYS A 16 -10.27 -1.04 8.74
C CYS A 16 -11.40 -0.25 9.42
N SER A 17 -12.23 -0.92 10.21
CA SER A 17 -13.41 -0.33 10.84
C SER A 17 -13.07 0.90 11.69
N ARG A 18 -12.12 0.75 12.62
CA ARG A 18 -11.76 1.81 13.57
C ARG A 18 -10.54 2.63 13.13
N TYR A 19 -9.50 1.97 12.61
CA TYR A 19 -8.20 2.57 12.37
C TYR A 19 -7.78 2.55 10.90
N LEU A 20 -6.83 3.43 10.58
CA LEU A 20 -6.09 3.42 9.32
C LEU A 20 -4.70 2.88 9.60
N TYR A 21 -4.45 1.63 9.21
CA TYR A 21 -3.13 1.03 9.36
C TYR A 21 -2.25 1.44 8.20
N THR A 22 -0.99 1.77 8.48
CA THR A 22 -0.02 2.16 7.46
C THR A 22 1.21 1.27 7.58
N LEU A 23 1.46 0.46 6.57
CA LEU A 23 2.73 -0.24 6.40
C LEU A 23 3.65 0.62 5.52
N VAL A 24 4.86 0.90 5.99
CA VAL A 24 5.87 1.69 5.26
C VAL A 24 6.95 0.73 4.77
N ILE A 25 7.21 0.74 3.47
CA ILE A 25 8.24 -0.10 2.84
C ILE A 25 9.22 0.82 2.10
N THR A 26 10.51 0.71 2.41
CA THR A 26 11.59 1.49 1.76
C THR A 26 12.06 0.84 0.46
N ASP A 27 12.09 -0.49 0.42
CA ASP A 27 12.49 -1.27 -0.75
C ASP A 27 11.38 -1.29 -1.82
N LYS A 28 11.71 -0.77 -3.01
CA LYS A 28 10.77 -0.64 -4.13
C LYS A 28 10.37 -1.99 -4.72
N GLU A 29 11.28 -2.97 -4.79
CA GLU A 29 10.97 -4.28 -5.37
C GLU A 29 10.02 -5.06 -4.48
N LYS A 30 10.25 -5.02 -3.16
CA LYS A 30 9.35 -5.64 -2.18
C LYS A 30 7.97 -4.99 -2.20
N ALA A 31 7.90 -3.68 -2.38
CA ALA A 31 6.63 -2.98 -2.49
C ALA A 31 5.83 -3.40 -3.72
N GLU A 32 6.45 -3.56 -4.90
CA GLU A 32 5.76 -4.02 -6.10
C GLU A 32 5.30 -5.49 -5.99
N LYS A 33 6.13 -6.37 -5.41
CA LYS A 33 5.71 -7.76 -5.12
C LYS A 33 4.52 -7.80 -4.16
N LEU A 34 4.55 -7.01 -3.09
CA LEU A 34 3.46 -6.96 -2.11
C LEU A 34 2.17 -6.41 -2.73
N LYS A 35 2.27 -5.46 -3.67
CA LYS A 35 1.12 -4.96 -4.43
C LYS A 35 0.47 -6.07 -5.27
N GLN A 36 1.27 -6.93 -5.91
CA GLN A 36 0.78 -8.06 -6.71
C GLN A 36 0.13 -9.15 -5.84
N SER A 37 0.59 -9.34 -4.61
CA SER A 37 0.00 -10.30 -3.67
C SER A 37 -1.34 -9.86 -3.07
N LEU A 38 -1.79 -8.62 -3.32
CA LEU A 38 -3.07 -8.16 -2.80
C LEU A 38 -4.24 -8.89 -3.50
N PRO A 39 -5.29 -9.27 -2.76
CA PRO A 39 -6.42 -9.97 -3.35
C PRO A 39 -7.16 -9.08 -4.37
N PRO A 40 -7.62 -9.64 -5.51
CA PRO A 40 -8.20 -8.87 -6.61
C PRO A 40 -9.52 -8.19 -6.25
N GLY A 41 -10.28 -8.72 -5.29
CA GLY A 41 -11.52 -8.11 -4.78
C GLY A 41 -11.29 -6.89 -3.87
N LEU A 42 -10.04 -6.56 -3.55
CA LEU A 42 -9.71 -5.43 -2.69
C LEU A 42 -9.55 -4.17 -3.52
N ALA A 43 -10.41 -3.17 -3.31
CA ALA A 43 -10.33 -1.90 -4.05
C ALA A 43 -8.99 -1.17 -3.77
N VAL A 44 -8.09 -1.15 -4.75
CA VAL A 44 -6.80 -0.44 -4.66
C VAL A 44 -6.92 0.94 -5.28
N LYS A 45 -6.50 1.98 -4.56
CA LYS A 45 -6.39 3.36 -5.06
C LYS A 45 -4.96 3.85 -4.93
N GLU A 46 -4.36 4.25 -6.04
CA GLU A 46 -3.04 4.87 -6.05
C GLU A 46 -3.17 6.38 -5.80
N LEU A 47 -2.33 6.88 -4.90
CA LEU A 47 -2.19 8.29 -4.59
C LEU A 47 -0.83 8.75 -5.12
N LYS A 48 -0.84 9.80 -5.95
CA LYS A 48 0.37 10.49 -6.39
C LYS A 48 1.08 11.13 -5.20
#